data_AF-A0AAV5R496-F1
#
_entry.id   AF-A0AAV5R496-F1
#
_cell.length_a   1.000
_cell.length_b   1.000
_cell.length_c   1.000
_cell.angle_alpha   90.00
_cell.angle_beta   90.00
_cell.angle_gamma   90.00
#
_symmetry.space_group_name_H-M   'P 1'
#
loop_
_entity.id
_entity.type
_entity.pdbx_description
1 polymer ?
#
loop_
_entity_poly.entity_id
_entity_poly.type
_entity_poly.pdbx_seq_one_letter_code
_entity_poly.pdbx_strand_id
1 'polypeptide(L)'
;MSTDIPTAKEELINALKELSKASLDVSKKTNTLLSLLDNDNDNDDGSNKKKRRIKRDPNAPKKPLTSYILFYNHLRGAVAAKDSSLSQTDIAKEISKQWKEMSDDDKSYWRQLYEDDKLRYDTEMIQYRNSLNLNI
;
A
#
# COMPACT_ATOMS: atom_id res chain seq x y z
N MET A 1 -47.12 -18.81 -11.56
CA MET A 1 -45.71 -19.01 -11.95
C MET A 1 -45.14 -17.64 -12.28
N SER A 2 -44.65 -16.92 -11.28
CA SER A 2 -44.09 -15.57 -11.49
C SER A 2 -42.59 -15.70 -11.68
N THR A 3 -42.13 -15.37 -12.87
CA THR A 3 -40.71 -15.23 -13.17
C THR A 3 -40.28 -13.85 -12.69
N ASP A 4 -39.56 -13.79 -11.58
CA ASP A 4 -38.89 -12.58 -11.12
C ASP A 4 -37.81 -12.21 -12.14
N ILE A 5 -38.09 -11.19 -12.95
CA ILE A 5 -37.11 -10.61 -13.88
C ILE A 5 -36.28 -9.61 -13.05
N PRO A 6 -34.98 -9.86 -12.82
CA PRO A 6 -34.13 -8.95 -12.07
C PRO A 6 -34.04 -7.60 -12.81
N THR A 7 -34.27 -6.50 -12.08
CA THR A 7 -34.16 -5.16 -12.65
C THR A 7 -32.69 -4.85 -12.96
N ALA A 8 -32.39 -4.21 -14.09
CA ALA A 8 -31.03 -3.87 -14.54
C ALA A 8 -30.14 -3.17 -13.47
N LYS A 9 -30.77 -2.50 -12.49
CA LYS A 9 -30.10 -1.92 -11.33
C LYS A 9 -29.47 -2.98 -10.40
N GLU A 10 -30.14 -4.11 -10.21
CA GLU A 10 -29.62 -5.23 -9.42
C GLU A 10 -28.49 -5.95 -10.15
N GLU A 11 -28.58 -6.08 -11.47
CA GLU A 11 -27.49 -6.64 -12.28
C GLU A 11 -26.22 -5.79 -12.16
N LEU A 12 -26.33 -4.46 -12.18
CA LEU A 12 -25.19 -3.56 -12.02
C LEU A 12 -24.56 -3.68 -10.61
N ILE A 13 -25.39 -3.79 -9.57
CA ILE A 13 -24.92 -3.96 -8.19
C ILE A 13 -24.23 -5.31 -8.01
N ASN A 14 -24.77 -6.36 -8.62
CA ASN A 14 -24.16 -7.69 -8.56
C ASN A 14 -22.85 -7.74 -9.37
N ALA A 15 -22.79 -7.07 -10.51
CA ALA A 15 -21.56 -6.92 -11.30
C ALA A 15 -20.47 -6.14 -10.53
N LEU A 16 -20.83 -5.07 -9.81
CA LEU A 16 -19.89 -4.32 -8.96
C LEU A 16 -19.39 -5.16 -7.78
N LYS A 17 -20.25 -5.99 -7.17
CA LYS A 17 -19.85 -6.95 -6.12
C LYS A 17 -18.91 -8.02 -6.65
N GLU A 18 -19.12 -8.51 -7.87
CA GLU A 18 -18.25 -9.49 -8.51
C GLU A 18 -16.90 -8.89 -8.94
N LEU A 19 -16.87 -7.64 -9.41
CA LEU A 19 -15.61 -6.91 -9.63
C LEU A 19 -14.83 -6.70 -8.31
N SER A 20 -15.52 -6.41 -7.21
CA SER A 20 -14.91 -6.30 -5.88
C SER A 20 -14.34 -7.64 -5.39
N LYS A 21 -15.04 -8.76 -5.60
CA LYS A 21 -14.54 -10.11 -5.26
C LYS A 21 -13.38 -10.55 -6.14
N ALA A 22 -13.44 -10.27 -7.44
CA ALA A 22 -12.35 -10.56 -8.37
C ALA A 22 -11.07 -9.80 -8.00
N SER A 23 -11.19 -8.54 -7.55
CA SER A 23 -10.07 -7.76 -7.02
C SER A 23 -9.49 -8.32 -5.72
N LEU A 24 -10.31 -8.94 -4.87
CA LEU A 24 -9.85 -9.59 -3.62
C LEU A 24 -9.12 -10.91 -3.88
N ASP A 25 -9.47 -11.64 -4.94
CA ASP A 25 -8.83 -12.92 -5.28
C ASP A 25 -7.52 -12.74 -6.07
N VAL A 26 -7.41 -11.65 -6.87
CA VAL A 26 -6.12 -11.19 -7.38
C VAL A 26 -5.19 -10.82 -6.21
N SER A 27 -5.69 -10.15 -5.16
CA SER A 27 -4.86 -9.74 -4.02
C SER A 27 -4.37 -10.89 -3.12
N LYS A 28 -5.10 -12.01 -3.07
CA LYS A 28 -4.64 -13.23 -2.38
C LYS A 28 -3.64 -13.98 -3.25
N LYS A 29 -3.92 -14.12 -4.55
CA LYS A 29 -3.01 -14.79 -5.50
C LYS A 29 -1.76 -13.97 -5.81
N THR A 30 -1.74 -12.64 -5.69
CA THR A 30 -0.50 -11.85 -5.82
C THR A 30 0.40 -12.01 -4.60
N ASN A 31 -0.15 -12.28 -3.42
CA ASN A 31 0.66 -12.62 -2.25
C ASN A 31 1.19 -14.05 -2.29
N THR A 32 0.53 -14.97 -3.01
CA THR A 32 1.02 -16.34 -3.22
C THR A 32 1.88 -16.49 -4.48
N LEU A 33 1.64 -15.74 -5.56
CA LEU A 33 2.42 -15.80 -6.81
C LEU A 33 3.79 -15.12 -6.63
N LEU A 34 3.90 -14.16 -5.69
CA LEU A 34 5.18 -13.60 -5.27
C LEU A 34 5.98 -14.56 -4.37
N SER A 35 5.36 -15.63 -3.86
CA SER A 35 6.03 -16.66 -3.04
C SER A 35 6.21 -18.01 -3.75
N LEU A 36 5.55 -18.25 -4.89
CA LEU A 36 5.61 -19.50 -5.67
C LEU A 36 6.67 -19.49 -6.79
N LEU A 37 7.41 -18.39 -6.96
CA LEU A 37 8.59 -18.32 -7.84
C LEU A 37 9.92 -18.55 -7.12
N ASP A 38 9.91 -18.72 -5.80
CA ASP A 38 11.10 -19.06 -5.01
C ASP A 38 11.01 -20.51 -4.52
N ASN A 39 11.02 -21.46 -5.46
CA ASN A 39 11.50 -22.80 -5.19
C ASN A 39 13.02 -22.73 -5.29
N ASP A 40 13.71 -22.71 -4.15
CA ASP A 40 14.92 -23.52 -3.99
C ASP A 40 15.10 -23.85 -2.51
N ASN A 41 14.95 -25.14 -2.26
CA ASN A 41 15.37 -25.88 -1.10
C ASN A 41 16.81 -25.54 -0.72
N ASP A 42 17.02 -24.95 0.45
CA ASP A 42 18.25 -25.16 1.21
C ASP A 42 18.00 -24.97 2.71
N ASN A 43 18.18 -26.07 3.43
CA ASN A 43 18.27 -26.16 4.87
C ASN A 43 19.38 -25.23 5.38
N ASP A 44 19.07 -24.21 6.19
CA ASP A 44 20.12 -23.60 7.03
C ASP A 44 19.59 -22.71 8.16
N ASP A 45 20.05 -23.11 9.35
CA ASP A 45 19.97 -22.66 10.73
C ASP A 45 19.74 -21.16 11.03
N GLY A 46 19.16 -20.92 12.21
CA GLY A 46 18.72 -19.62 12.68
C GLY A 46 19.86 -18.65 12.98
N SER A 47 19.92 -17.55 12.22
CA SER A 47 20.37 -16.25 12.73
C SER A 47 20.13 -15.14 11.69
N ASN A 48 19.35 -14.13 12.08
CA ASN A 48 19.31 -12.76 11.55
C ASN A 48 19.66 -12.56 10.03
N LYS A 49 18.92 -13.18 9.11
CA LYS A 49 19.02 -12.90 7.67
C LYS A 49 18.26 -11.60 7.36
N LYS A 50 18.96 -10.46 7.37
CA LYS A 50 18.47 -9.22 6.73
C LYS A 50 18.08 -9.56 5.29
N LYS A 51 16.77 -9.61 5.00
CA LYS A 51 16.26 -9.86 3.63
C LYS A 51 17.00 -8.92 2.68
N ARG A 52 17.78 -9.49 1.77
CA ARG A 52 18.51 -8.74 0.73
C ARG A 52 17.46 -7.92 0.00
N ARG A 53 17.56 -6.59 0.07
CA ARG A 53 16.64 -5.70 -0.65
C ARG A 53 16.85 -5.98 -2.13
N ILE A 54 15.88 -6.62 -2.77
CA ILE A 54 15.83 -6.78 -4.22
C ILE A 54 16.00 -5.38 -4.81
N LYS A 55 16.99 -5.20 -5.70
CA LYS A 55 17.22 -3.94 -6.38
C LYS A 55 15.97 -3.66 -7.21
N ARG A 56 15.18 -2.66 -6.78
CA ARG A 56 14.05 -2.19 -7.59
C ARG A 56 14.61 -1.54 -8.83
N ASP A 57 13.93 -1.73 -9.96
CA ASP A 57 14.26 -1.06 -11.21
C ASP A 57 14.27 0.47 -10.95
N PRO A 58 15.33 1.19 -11.33
CA PRO A 58 15.39 2.65 -11.21
C PRO A 58 14.23 3.38 -11.92
N ASN A 59 13.67 2.78 -12.98
CA ASN A 59 12.60 3.35 -13.77
C ASN A 59 11.20 2.98 -13.26
N ALA A 60 11.10 2.05 -12.30
CA ALA A 60 9.82 1.70 -11.72
C ALA A 60 9.25 2.85 -10.87
N PRO A 61 7.96 3.19 -11.03
CA PRO A 61 7.27 4.15 -10.18
C PRO A 61 7.47 3.86 -8.69
N LYS A 62 7.63 4.91 -7.89
CA LYS A 62 7.84 4.77 -6.44
C LYS A 62 6.50 4.53 -5.76
N LYS A 63 6.46 3.54 -4.89
CA LYS A 63 5.27 3.22 -4.08
C LYS A 63 4.82 4.42 -3.25
N PRO A 64 3.50 4.63 -3.10
CA PRO A 64 2.98 5.71 -2.28
C PRO A 64 3.32 5.50 -0.80
N LEU A 65 3.47 6.61 -0.08
CA LEU A 65 3.68 6.59 1.37
C LEU A 65 2.34 6.48 2.07
N THR A 66 2.22 5.59 3.06
CA THR A 66 0.97 5.45 3.82
C THR A 66 0.63 6.72 4.59
N SER A 67 -0.66 6.90 4.91
CA SER A 67 -1.17 8.06 5.66
C SER A 67 -0.37 8.36 6.95
N TYR A 68 -0.04 7.32 7.73
CA TYR A 68 0.80 7.48 8.92
C TYR A 68 2.22 7.97 8.61
N ILE A 69 2.84 7.47 7.54
CA ILE A 69 4.22 7.88 7.17
C ILE A 69 4.24 9.32 6.64
N LEU A 70 3.19 9.74 5.92
CA LEU A 70 3.01 11.14 5.53
C LEU A 70 2.94 12.05 6.76
N PHE A 71 2.11 11.69 7.74
CA PHE A 71 2.00 12.39 9.01
C PHE A 71 3.32 12.43 9.78
N TYR A 72 4.00 11.28 9.89
CA TYR A 72 5.31 11.19 10.52
C TYR A 72 6.34 12.12 9.88
N ASN A 73 6.38 12.15 8.54
CA ASN A 73 7.30 13.00 7.81
C ASN A 73 7.02 14.49 8.01
N HIS A 74 5.75 14.85 8.14
CA HIS A 74 5.32 16.21 8.44
C HIS A 74 5.76 16.64 9.84
N LEU A 75 5.61 15.78 10.86
CA LEU A 75 5.89 16.14 12.25
C LEU A 75 7.35 15.94 12.69
N ARG A 76 8.08 14.98 12.12
CA ARG A 76 9.43 14.61 12.61
C ARG A 76 10.37 15.82 12.70
N GLY A 77 10.28 16.74 11.74
CA GLY A 77 11.11 17.95 11.72
C GLY A 77 10.75 18.92 12.85
N ALA A 78 9.45 19.11 13.10
CA ALA A 78 8.97 19.96 14.18
C ALA A 78 9.31 19.38 15.57
N VAL A 79 9.19 18.06 15.75
CA VAL A 79 9.53 17.40 17.02
C VAL A 79 11.05 17.43 17.25
N ALA A 80 11.86 17.16 16.21
CA ALA A 80 13.31 17.25 16.30
C ALA A 80 13.81 18.69 16.58
N ALA A 81 13.09 19.71 16.09
CA ALA A 81 13.42 21.11 16.35
C ALA A 81 13.08 21.56 17.77
N LYS A 82 12.05 20.96 18.39
CA LYS A 82 11.68 21.25 19.79
C LYS A 82 12.72 20.72 20.77
N ASP A 83 13.20 19.49 20.54
CA ASP A 83 14.28 18.89 21.30
C ASP A 83 15.27 18.18 20.37
N SER A 84 16.39 18.87 20.11
CA SER A 84 17.47 18.33 19.28
C SER A 84 18.26 17.19 19.94
N SER A 85 17.99 16.91 21.21
CA SER A 85 18.59 15.83 22.00
C SER A 85 17.84 14.50 21.84
N LEU A 86 16.61 14.51 21.32
CA LEU A 86 15.80 13.31 21.18
C LEU A 86 16.33 12.38 20.09
N SER A 87 16.40 11.10 20.42
CA SER A 87 16.69 10.05 19.44
C SER A 87 15.52 9.89 18.47
N GLN A 88 15.82 9.42 17.25
CA GLN A 88 14.80 9.11 16.25
C GLN A 88 13.73 8.14 16.79
N THR A 89 14.13 7.23 17.67
CA THR A 89 13.23 6.28 18.35
C THR A 89 12.23 7.00 19.25
N ASP A 90 12.65 8.03 19.98
CA ASP A 90 11.78 8.76 20.90
C ASP A 90 10.86 9.72 20.15
N ILE A 91 11.35 10.36 19.09
CA ILE A 91 10.52 11.11 18.13
C ILE A 91 9.42 10.20 17.57
N ALA A 92 9.75 8.97 17.18
CA ALA A 92 8.77 8.03 16.64
C ALA A 92 7.71 7.61 17.65
N LYS A 93 8.08 7.41 18.92
CA LYS A 93 7.11 7.13 20.00
C LYS A 93 6.13 8.28 20.19
N GLU A 94 6.65 9.51 20.23
CA GLU A 94 5.82 10.71 20.42
C GLU A 94 4.84 10.91 19.26
N ILE A 95 5.31 10.80 18.01
CA ILE A 95 4.44 10.88 16.83
C ILE A 95 3.41 9.74 16.82
N SER A 96 3.80 8.52 17.22
CA SER A 96 2.87 7.39 17.30
C SER A 96 1.75 7.64 18.31
N LYS A 97 2.07 8.29 19.44
CA LYS A 97 1.09 8.68 20.45
C LYS A 97 0.13 9.73 19.89
N GLN A 98 0.64 10.80 19.28
CA GLN A 98 -0.19 11.84 18.68
C GLN A 98 -1.11 11.29 17.58
N TRP A 99 -0.62 10.36 16.74
CA TRP A 99 -1.47 9.71 15.75
C TRP A 99 -2.61 8.91 16.37
N LYS A 100 -2.38 8.22 17.49
CA LYS A 100 -3.45 7.47 18.17
C LYS A 100 -4.51 8.40 18.76
N GLU A 101 -4.07 9.51 19.37
CA GLU A 101 -4.93 10.52 20.00
C GLU A 101 -5.69 11.40 18.99
N MET A 102 -5.20 11.49 17.76
CA MET A 102 -5.81 12.27 16.68
C MET A 102 -7.23 11.77 16.33
N SER A 103 -8.13 12.70 16.02
CA SER A 103 -9.50 12.43 15.60
C SER A 103 -9.56 11.67 14.26
N ASP A 104 -10.67 11.00 13.98
CA ASP A 104 -10.85 10.33 12.68
C ASP A 104 -10.96 11.32 11.52
N ASP A 105 -11.43 12.54 11.77
CA ASP A 105 -11.54 13.61 10.77
C ASP A 105 -10.14 14.10 10.35
N ASP A 106 -9.27 14.35 11.31
CA ASP A 106 -7.88 14.74 11.03
C ASP A 106 -7.11 13.59 10.34
N LYS A 107 -7.35 12.35 10.75
CA LYS A 107 -6.81 11.17 10.06
C LYS A 107 -7.35 11.04 8.65
N SER A 108 -8.59 11.46 8.40
CA SER A 108 -9.24 11.41 7.08
C SER A 108 -8.46 12.23 6.06
N TYR A 109 -7.99 13.43 6.43
CA TYR A 109 -7.13 14.25 5.58
C TYR A 109 -5.88 13.49 5.10
N TRP A 110 -5.18 12.82 6.02
CA TRP A 110 -3.99 12.02 5.67
C TRP A 110 -4.32 10.75 4.87
N ARG A 111 -5.50 10.15 5.09
CA ARG A 111 -6.00 9.03 4.27
C ARG A 111 -6.28 9.49 2.85
N GLN A 112 -6.90 10.66 2.66
CA GLN A 112 -7.18 11.22 1.35
C GLN A 112 -5.89 11.52 0.58
N LEU A 113 -4.90 12.15 1.23
CA LEU A 113 -3.58 12.37 0.62
C LEU A 113 -2.92 11.06 0.15
N TYR A 114 -3.08 9.97 0.91
CA TYR A 114 -2.58 8.66 0.50
C TYR A 114 -3.35 8.10 -0.70
N GLU A 115 -4.68 8.21 -0.73
CA GLU A 115 -5.49 7.73 -1.85
C GLU A 115 -5.17 8.48 -3.16
N ASP A 116 -4.97 9.79 -3.10
CA ASP A 116 -4.56 10.60 -4.26
C ASP A 116 -3.17 10.16 -4.77
N ASP A 117 -2.22 9.95 -3.85
CA ASP A 117 -0.86 9.47 -4.17
C ASP A 117 -0.87 8.05 -4.76
N LYS A 118 -1.77 7.21 -4.23
CA LYS A 118 -2.00 5.84 -4.71
C LYS A 118 -2.56 5.85 -6.13
N LEU A 119 -3.53 6.72 -6.43
CA LEU A 119 -4.09 6.84 -7.78
C LEU A 119 -3.03 7.28 -8.79
N ARG A 120 -2.15 8.22 -8.41
CA ARG A 120 -0.99 8.60 -9.23
C ARG A 120 -0.10 7.39 -9.49
N TYR A 121 0.30 6.67 -8.45
CA TYR A 121 1.15 5.48 -8.58
C TYR A 121 0.53 4.41 -9.46
N ASP A 122 -0.76 4.12 -9.30
CA ASP A 122 -1.46 3.11 -10.09
C ASP A 122 -1.45 3.49 -11.59
N THR A 123 -1.65 4.76 -11.90
CA THR A 123 -1.57 5.29 -13.28
C THR A 123 -0.15 5.18 -13.85
N GLU A 124 0.85 5.62 -13.10
CA GLU A 124 2.27 5.51 -13.49
C GLU A 124 2.69 4.05 -13.67
N MET A 125 2.21 3.14 -12.83
CA MET A 125 2.51 1.71 -12.92
C MET A 125 1.92 1.06 -14.16
N ILE A 126 0.72 1.47 -14.58
CA ILE A 126 0.13 1.01 -15.85
C ILE A 126 1.01 1.45 -17.01
N GLN A 127 1.43 2.72 -17.03
CA GLN A 127 2.31 3.26 -18.07
C GLN A 127 3.66 2.56 -18.09
N TYR A 128 4.27 2.36 -16.92
CA TYR A 128 5.52 1.63 -16.77
C TYR A 128 5.42 0.20 -17.29
N ARG A 129 4.37 -0.53 -16.88
CA ARG A 129 4.13 -1.90 -17.36
C ARG A 129 3.93 -1.94 -18.88
N ASN A 130 3.22 -0.96 -19.44
CA ASN A 130 3.04 -0.87 -20.89
C ASN A 130 4.38 -0.59 -21.60
N SER A 131 5.22 0.31 -21.08
CA SER A 131 6.54 0.59 -21.67
C SER A 131 7.49 -0.61 -21.63
N LEU A 132 7.41 -1.44 -20.59
CA LEU A 132 8.19 -2.69 -20.52
C LEU A 132 7.73 -3.71 -21.57
N ASN A 133 6.42 -3.77 -21.83
CA ASN A 133 5.85 -4.71 -22.80
C ASN A 133 6.04 -4.26 -24.27
N LEU A 134 6.28 -2.96 -24.51
CA LEU A 134 6.44 -2.38 -25.86
C LEU A 134 7.89 -2.33 -26.35
N ASN A 135 8.85 -2.81 -25.55
CA ASN A 135 10.27 -2.89 -25.93
C ASN A 135 10.66 -4.26 -26.53
N ILE A 136 9.78 -4.85 -27.35
CA ILE A 136 10.04 -6.10 -28.11
C ILE A 136 10.14 -5.76 -29.60
#